data_AF-A0AAJ2E709-F1
#
_entry.id   AF-A0AAJ2E709-F1
#
_cell.length_a   1.000
_cell.length_b   1.000
_cell.length_c   1.000
_cell.angle_alpha   90.00
_cell.angle_beta   90.00
_cell.angle_gamma   90.00
#
_symmetry.space_group_name_H-M   'P 1'
#
loop_
_entity.id
_entity.type
_entity.pdbx_description
1 polymer ?
#
loop_
_entity_poly.entity_id
_entity_poly.type
_entity_poly.pdbx_seq_one_letter_code
_entity_poly.pdbx_strand_id
1 'polypeptide(L)'
;LAVTAADPEDSARHAYSAFTSFRHRGWTLQYEKPERYFHTAMRFGVTGRELWVTLSGSLWERFHADAPGDKSRPRPDGYLTVRALANNGRLPRMALAIATITETVSGFTGIASVRNLTAPTLPLYPPRYHPEYDWRVLGHYTAGCANELNMIRIGGAPVLREALELYDWSPDESIKRRIDAIQDVRLAEHQSMDKGPMRFEIWIHVRLDATAFDGPGDAALFGDVLSRFVGRYASFQHALRLMLEIDDKETLYPPMEFEGAPF
;
A
#
# COMPACT_ATOMS: atom_id res chain seq x y z
N LEU A 1 -10.42 -11.51 5.08
CA LEU A 1 -11.86 -11.86 5.06
C LEU A 1 -11.97 -13.35 4.82
N ALA A 2 -12.79 -14.08 5.56
CA ALA A 2 -13.08 -15.48 5.29
C ALA A 2 -14.60 -15.68 5.21
N VAL A 3 -15.06 -16.46 4.23
CA VAL A 3 -16.47 -16.74 3.99
C VAL A 3 -16.66 -18.25 3.92
N THR A 4 -17.53 -18.77 4.78
CA THR A 4 -17.88 -20.20 4.81
C THR A 4 -19.39 -20.35 4.75
N ALA A 5 -19.89 -21.12 3.79
CA ALA A 5 -21.26 -21.58 3.76
C ALA A 5 -21.44 -22.79 4.68
N ALA A 6 -22.61 -22.86 5.31
CA ALA A 6 -23.07 -24.03 6.03
C ALA A 6 -24.44 -24.43 5.51
N ASP A 7 -24.63 -25.71 5.20
CA ASP A 7 -25.96 -26.25 4.94
C ASP A 7 -26.59 -26.70 6.27
N PRO A 8 -27.74 -26.15 6.69
CA PRO A 8 -28.41 -26.58 7.91
C PRO A 8 -28.97 -28.01 7.82
N GLU A 9 -29.20 -28.56 6.63
CA GLU A 9 -29.75 -29.91 6.45
C GLU A 9 -28.64 -30.97 6.54
N ASP A 10 -27.51 -30.74 5.86
CA ASP A 10 -26.40 -31.72 5.77
C ASP A 10 -25.23 -31.43 6.73
N SER A 11 -25.26 -30.31 7.46
CA SER A 11 -24.14 -29.82 8.28
C SER A 11 -22.80 -29.65 7.52
N ALA A 12 -22.84 -29.75 6.19
CA ALA A 12 -21.69 -29.60 5.33
C ALA A 12 -21.21 -28.15 5.36
N ARG A 13 -19.89 -27.96 5.47
CA ARG A 13 -19.25 -26.64 5.44
C ARG A 13 -18.47 -26.48 4.15
N HIS A 14 -18.79 -25.43 3.40
CA HIS A 14 -18.13 -25.12 2.14
C HIS A 14 -17.39 -23.78 2.25
N ALA A 15 -16.08 -23.81 2.12
CA ALA A 15 -15.28 -22.59 2.10
C ALA A 15 -15.37 -21.91 0.72
N TYR A 16 -15.50 -20.58 0.74
CA TYR A 16 -15.39 -19.79 -0.48
C TYR A 16 -13.95 -19.30 -0.67
N SER A 17 -13.46 -19.36 -1.89
CA SER A 17 -12.15 -18.82 -2.26
C SER A 17 -12.26 -17.34 -2.65
N ALA A 18 -11.26 -16.53 -2.31
CA ALA A 18 -11.22 -15.14 -2.74
C ALA A 18 -10.91 -15.07 -4.25
N PHE A 19 -11.60 -14.21 -4.98
CA PHE A 19 -11.33 -14.01 -6.41
C PHE A 19 -9.87 -13.62 -6.68
N THR A 20 -9.25 -12.84 -5.78
CA THR A 20 -7.85 -12.41 -5.91
C THR A 20 -6.84 -13.53 -5.71
N SER A 21 -7.22 -14.67 -5.13
CA SER A 21 -6.32 -15.83 -5.01
C SER A 21 -6.29 -16.68 -6.27
N PHE A 22 -7.07 -16.33 -7.29
CA PHE A 22 -7.07 -17.04 -8.56
C PHE A 22 -5.73 -16.79 -9.26
N ARG A 23 -4.99 -17.87 -9.47
CA ARG A 23 -3.86 -17.84 -10.39
C ARG A 23 -4.42 -17.77 -11.81
N HIS A 24 -4.62 -16.56 -12.31
CA HIS A 24 -4.82 -16.32 -13.74
C HIS A 24 -3.50 -16.67 -14.45
N ARG A 25 -3.29 -17.95 -14.79
CA ARG A 25 -2.13 -18.39 -15.57
C ARG A 25 -2.30 -17.96 -17.03
N GLY A 26 -2.06 -16.67 -17.30
CA GLY A 26 -1.86 -16.12 -18.64
C GLY A 26 -2.88 -16.58 -19.70
N TRP A 27 -2.43 -16.53 -20.96
CA TRP A 27 -3.23 -16.84 -22.16
C TRP A 27 -3.58 -18.34 -22.31
N THR A 28 -2.94 -19.22 -21.53
CA THR A 28 -3.04 -20.67 -21.72
C THR A 28 -3.40 -21.35 -20.40
N LEU A 29 -4.70 -21.41 -20.09
CA LEU A 29 -5.41 -22.59 -19.60
C LEU A 29 -6.87 -22.19 -19.26
N GLN A 30 -7.82 -22.96 -19.78
CA GLN A 30 -9.21 -22.91 -19.33
C GLN A 30 -9.28 -23.37 -17.87
N TYR A 31 -9.45 -22.40 -16.96
CA TYR A 31 -10.16 -22.44 -15.68
C TYR A 31 -10.25 -23.75 -14.87
N GLU A 32 -9.66 -23.75 -13.68
CA GLU A 32 -10.40 -24.13 -12.47
C GLU A 32 -11.15 -22.87 -11.99
N LYS A 33 -12.34 -22.57 -12.54
CA LYS A 33 -13.27 -21.67 -11.83
C LYS A 33 -13.79 -22.48 -10.65
N PRO A 34 -13.43 -22.18 -9.40
CA PRO A 34 -13.97 -22.91 -8.28
C PRO A 34 -15.49 -22.74 -8.24
N GLU A 35 -16.18 -23.76 -7.74
CA GLU A 35 -17.64 -23.72 -7.66
C GLU A 35 -18.17 -22.59 -6.76
N ARG A 36 -17.34 -22.12 -5.83
CA ARG A 36 -17.64 -21.10 -4.83
C ARG A 36 -16.48 -20.12 -4.68
N TYR A 37 -16.74 -18.87 -5.02
CA TYR A 37 -15.81 -17.78 -4.76
C TYR A 37 -16.52 -16.48 -4.41
N PHE A 38 -15.78 -15.58 -3.79
CA PHE A 38 -16.29 -14.26 -3.46
C PHE A 38 -15.37 -13.17 -3.98
N HIS A 39 -15.96 -12.05 -4.35
CA HIS A 39 -15.23 -10.82 -4.57
C HIS A 39 -15.72 -9.74 -3.60
N THR A 40 -14.81 -8.86 -3.21
CA THR A 40 -15.10 -7.77 -2.29
C THR A 40 -14.97 -6.44 -3.00
N ALA A 41 -15.90 -5.54 -2.75
CA ALA A 41 -15.80 -4.15 -3.16
C ALA A 41 -15.98 -3.23 -1.95
N MET A 42 -15.18 -2.16 -1.88
CA MET A 42 -15.40 -1.08 -0.93
C MET A 42 -16.17 0.04 -1.61
N ARG A 43 -17.26 0.50 -1.01
CA ARG A 43 -18.07 1.61 -1.50
C ARG A 43 -18.24 2.67 -0.42
N PHE A 44 -18.52 3.91 -0.83
CA PHE A 44 -18.93 4.97 0.09
C PHE A 44 -20.46 5.02 0.10
N GLY A 45 -21.05 4.59 1.22
CA GLY A 45 -22.47 4.71 1.50
C GLY A 45 -22.77 5.91 2.41
N VAL A 46 -24.05 6.04 2.80
CA VAL A 46 -24.55 7.17 3.59
C VAL A 46 -23.91 7.24 4.98
N THR A 47 -23.63 6.07 5.58
CA THR A 47 -23.07 5.95 6.93
C THR A 47 -21.53 5.91 6.95
N GLY A 48 -20.88 5.80 5.78
CA GLY A 48 -19.42 5.71 5.68
C GLY A 48 -18.98 4.68 4.65
N ARG A 49 -17.85 4.01 4.92
CA ARG A 49 -17.34 2.95 4.04
C ARG A 49 -18.08 1.64 4.30
N GLU A 50 -18.57 1.04 3.23
CA GLU A 50 -19.27 -0.24 3.23
C GLU A 50 -18.43 -1.29 2.52
N LEU A 51 -18.32 -2.46 3.13
CA LEU A 51 -17.75 -3.65 2.50
C LEU A 51 -18.89 -4.45 1.86
N TRP A 52 -18.87 -4.52 0.54
CA TRP A 52 -19.76 -5.38 -0.24
C TRP A 52 -19.06 -6.70 -0.51
N VAL A 53 -19.70 -7.81 -0.13
CA VAL A 53 -19.24 -9.16 -0.43
C VAL A 53 -20.19 -9.77 -1.43
N THR A 54 -19.71 -10.00 -2.64
CA THR A 54 -20.49 -10.61 -3.71
C THR A 54 -20.05 -12.05 -3.88
N LEU A 55 -21.03 -12.95 -3.87
CA LEU A 55 -20.82 -14.38 -4.05
C LEU A 55 -20.98 -14.73 -5.51
N SER A 56 -20.13 -15.62 -5.99
CA SER A 56 -20.10 -16.05 -7.39
C SER A 56 -19.49 -17.45 -7.47
N GLY A 57 -19.56 -18.07 -8.64
CA GLY A 57 -19.16 -19.46 -8.80
C GLY A 57 -20.02 -20.19 -9.80
N SER A 58 -19.54 -21.33 -10.30
CA SER A 58 -20.34 -22.16 -11.22
C SER A 58 -21.66 -22.61 -10.60
N LEU A 59 -21.74 -22.73 -9.27
CA LEU A 59 -22.98 -23.00 -8.56
C LEU A 59 -24.00 -21.85 -8.69
N TRP A 60 -23.55 -20.61 -8.54
CA TRP A 60 -24.37 -19.41 -8.68
C TRP A 60 -24.73 -19.11 -10.14
N GLU A 61 -23.81 -19.34 -11.09
CA GLU A 61 -24.05 -19.19 -12.53
C GLU A 61 -25.10 -20.20 -13.03
N ARG A 62 -25.00 -21.48 -12.62
CA ARG A 62 -26.00 -22.53 -12.93
C ARG A 62 -27.36 -22.24 -12.29
N PHE A 63 -27.38 -21.56 -11.16
CA PHE A 63 -28.61 -21.02 -10.62
C PHE A 63 -29.13 -19.95 -11.59
N HIS A 64 -28.44 -18.83 -11.81
CA HIS A 64 -29.00 -17.74 -12.63
C HIS A 64 -29.30 -18.03 -14.11
N ALA A 65 -28.93 -19.21 -14.65
CA ALA A 65 -29.35 -19.64 -15.98
C ALA A 65 -30.89 -19.73 -16.11
N ASP A 66 -31.43 -19.12 -17.17
CA ASP A 66 -32.86 -19.15 -17.52
C ASP A 66 -33.25 -20.55 -18.04
N ALA A 67 -33.57 -21.46 -17.10
CA ALA A 67 -34.06 -22.80 -17.38
C ALA A 67 -35.40 -23.05 -16.63
N PRO A 68 -36.54 -22.68 -17.22
CA PRO A 68 -37.84 -22.88 -16.60
C PRO A 68 -38.14 -24.38 -16.42
N GLY A 69 -38.26 -24.86 -15.18
CA GLY A 69 -38.72 -26.22 -14.86
C GLY A 69 -37.65 -27.22 -14.40
N ASP A 70 -36.38 -26.83 -14.29
CA ASP A 70 -35.33 -27.71 -13.77
C ASP A 70 -35.41 -27.86 -12.23
N LYS A 71 -35.95 -28.99 -11.76
CA LYS A 71 -36.00 -29.36 -10.33
C LYS A 71 -34.65 -29.82 -9.76
N SER A 72 -33.67 -30.12 -10.61
CA SER A 72 -32.31 -30.56 -10.23
C SER A 72 -31.32 -29.41 -10.07
N ARG A 73 -31.81 -28.16 -10.23
CA ARG A 73 -31.00 -26.95 -10.10
C ARG A 73 -30.38 -26.83 -8.71
N PRO A 74 -29.05 -26.65 -8.61
CA PRO A 74 -28.40 -26.46 -7.33
C PRO A 74 -28.91 -25.17 -6.69
N ARG A 75 -29.32 -25.25 -5.42
CA ARG A 75 -29.72 -24.07 -4.65
C ARG A 75 -28.46 -23.31 -4.20
N PRO A 76 -28.48 -21.97 -4.24
CA PRO A 76 -27.39 -21.19 -3.66
C PRO A 76 -27.30 -21.44 -2.17
N ASP A 77 -26.08 -21.36 -1.63
CA ASP A 77 -25.84 -21.53 -0.20
C ASP A 77 -26.64 -20.46 0.60
N GLY A 78 -27.52 -20.90 1.49
CA GLY A 78 -28.46 -20.01 2.21
C GLY A 78 -27.91 -19.40 3.50
N TYR A 79 -26.93 -20.06 4.14
CA TYR A 79 -26.35 -19.61 5.41
C TYR A 79 -24.85 -19.41 5.27
N LEU A 80 -24.40 -18.20 5.59
CA LEU A 80 -23.03 -17.78 5.41
C LEU A 80 -22.49 -17.25 6.74
N THR A 81 -21.33 -17.76 7.13
CA THR A 81 -20.53 -17.18 8.20
C THR A 81 -19.42 -16.35 7.57
N VAL A 82 -19.39 -15.07 7.89
CA VAL A 82 -18.39 -14.13 7.40
C VAL A 82 -17.52 -13.67 8.56
N ARG A 83 -16.22 -13.95 8.47
CA ARG A 83 -15.21 -13.44 9.40
C ARG A 83 -14.53 -12.22 8.78
N ALA A 84 -14.92 -11.04 9.24
CA ALA A 84 -14.38 -9.76 8.80
C ALA A 84 -13.59 -9.07 9.92
N LEU A 85 -12.58 -8.28 9.53
CA LEU A 85 -11.96 -7.29 10.39
C LEU A 85 -12.58 -5.94 10.03
N ALA A 86 -13.08 -5.24 11.04
CA ALA A 86 -13.69 -3.93 10.89
C ALA A 86 -12.91 -2.89 11.71
N ASN A 87 -12.96 -1.64 11.26
CA ASN A 87 -12.43 -0.49 11.99
C ASN A 87 -13.55 0.52 12.22
N ASN A 88 -13.37 1.35 13.25
CA ASN A 88 -14.26 2.47 13.50
C ASN A 88 -13.92 3.59 12.51
N GLY A 89 -14.91 4.00 11.71
CA GLY A 89 -14.75 5.04 10.69
C GLY A 89 -14.87 6.45 11.27
N ARG A 90 -16.03 7.07 11.06
CA ARG A 90 -16.30 8.45 11.52
C ARG A 90 -16.47 8.50 13.04
N LEU A 91 -15.40 8.83 13.75
CA LEU A 91 -15.42 9.14 15.17
C LEU A 91 -15.23 10.64 15.40
N PRO A 92 -15.90 11.25 16.39
CA PRO A 92 -15.64 12.64 16.78
C PRO A 92 -14.18 12.82 17.21
N ARG A 93 -13.50 13.84 16.70
CA ARG A 93 -12.07 14.08 16.96
C ARG A 93 -11.73 14.16 18.45
N MET A 94 -12.59 14.80 19.24
CA MET A 94 -12.37 14.97 20.68
C MET A 94 -12.52 13.67 21.47
N ALA A 95 -13.32 12.71 20.99
CA ALA A 95 -13.51 11.44 21.68
C ALA A 95 -12.25 10.55 21.62
N LEU A 96 -11.46 10.64 20.53
CA LEU A 96 -10.22 9.90 20.37
C LEU A 96 -9.06 10.50 21.18
N ALA A 97 -9.01 11.83 21.34
CA ALA A 97 -7.98 12.50 22.14
C ALA A 97 -8.06 12.14 23.64
N ILE A 98 -9.27 11.85 24.12
CA ILE A 98 -9.55 11.46 25.52
C ILE A 98 -9.55 9.94 25.69
N ALA A 99 -9.52 9.16 24.61
CA ALA A 99 -9.53 7.71 24.68
C ALA A 99 -8.23 7.18 25.29
N THR A 100 -8.34 6.60 26.48
CA THR A 100 -7.22 5.99 27.21
C THR A 100 -7.30 4.47 27.13
N ILE A 101 -6.25 3.84 26.62
CA ILE A 101 -6.08 2.39 26.72
C ILE A 101 -5.24 2.14 27.97
N THR A 102 -5.90 1.76 29.06
CA THR A 102 -5.27 1.61 30.39
C THR A 102 -5.41 0.21 30.99
N GLU A 103 -6.18 -0.66 30.35
CA GLU A 103 -6.45 -2.01 30.82
C GLU A 103 -5.80 -3.06 29.91
N THR A 104 -5.41 -4.18 30.52
CA THR A 104 -4.92 -5.37 29.81
C THR A 104 -6.08 -6.30 29.48
N VAL A 105 -5.98 -7.05 28.37
CA VAL A 105 -6.88 -8.18 28.12
C VAL A 105 -6.64 -9.26 29.19
N SER A 106 -7.71 -9.95 29.62
CA SER A 106 -7.63 -11.03 30.59
C SER A 106 -6.67 -12.15 30.13
N GLY A 107 -5.91 -12.72 31.07
CA GLY A 107 -5.01 -13.86 30.82
C GLY A 107 -3.52 -13.54 30.76
N PHE A 108 -3.12 -12.27 30.83
CA PHE A 108 -1.70 -11.88 30.95
C PHE A 108 -1.34 -11.59 32.41
N THR A 109 -0.29 -12.23 32.92
CA THR A 109 0.28 -11.95 34.25
C THR A 109 1.64 -11.26 34.10
N GLY A 110 2.06 -10.47 35.09
CA GLY A 110 3.36 -9.78 35.07
C GLY A 110 3.38 -8.40 34.39
N ILE A 111 2.21 -7.82 34.08
CA ILE A 111 2.10 -6.44 33.57
C ILE A 111 1.77 -5.50 34.74
N ALA A 112 2.62 -4.50 34.98
CA ALA A 112 2.44 -3.55 36.09
C ALA A 112 1.38 -2.48 35.79
N SER A 113 1.38 -1.91 34.58
CA SER A 113 0.40 -0.90 34.15
C SER A 113 0.41 -0.72 32.63
N VAL A 114 -0.71 -0.30 32.05
CA VAL A 114 -0.82 0.10 30.64
C VAL A 114 -1.16 1.60 30.58
N ARG A 115 -0.50 2.33 29.68
CA ARG A 115 -0.78 3.75 29.43
C ARG A 115 -0.48 4.12 27.98
N ASN A 116 -1.20 5.11 27.49
CA ASN A 116 -0.91 5.73 26.19
C ASN A 116 0.33 6.63 26.30
N LEU A 117 1.28 6.48 25.36
CA LEU A 117 2.43 7.38 25.24
C LEU A 117 2.10 8.61 24.38
N THR A 118 1.22 8.43 23.40
CA THR A 118 0.77 9.46 22.47
C THR A 118 -0.73 9.32 22.25
N ALA A 119 -1.37 10.41 21.82
CA ALA A 119 -2.79 10.38 21.48
C ALA A 119 -3.04 9.47 20.25
N PRO A 120 -4.12 8.68 20.23
CA PRO A 120 -4.52 7.92 19.04
C PRO A 120 -4.69 8.84 17.82
N THR A 121 -4.18 8.40 16.68
CA THR A 121 -4.29 9.15 15.42
C THR A 121 -5.69 9.02 14.81
N LEU A 122 -6.05 10.00 13.97
CA LEU A 122 -7.28 9.92 13.19
C LEU A 122 -7.10 8.95 12.01
N PRO A 123 -8.16 8.26 11.57
CA PRO A 123 -8.11 7.48 10.34
C PRO A 123 -7.74 8.36 9.15
N LEU A 124 -6.64 8.02 8.48
CA LEU A 124 -6.24 8.65 7.22
C LEU A 124 -6.77 7.80 6.05
N TYR A 125 -7.32 8.49 5.05
CA TYR A 125 -7.81 7.87 3.82
C TYR A 125 -7.04 8.42 2.63
N PRO A 126 -6.75 7.60 1.61
CA PRO A 126 -6.07 8.07 0.42
C PRO A 126 -6.88 9.19 -0.23
N PRO A 127 -6.21 10.22 -0.79
CA PRO A 127 -6.83 11.44 -1.31
C PRO A 127 -7.55 11.23 -2.65
N ARG A 128 -8.48 10.27 -2.71
CA ARG A 128 -9.30 9.95 -3.90
C ARG A 128 -10.34 11.03 -4.26
N TYR A 129 -10.34 12.15 -3.55
CA TYR A 129 -11.05 13.36 -3.99
C TYR A 129 -10.37 14.00 -5.21
N HIS A 130 -9.09 13.69 -5.45
CA HIS A 130 -8.41 13.90 -6.73
C HIS A 130 -8.73 12.72 -7.67
N PRO A 131 -9.50 12.93 -8.77
CA PRO A 131 -9.88 11.86 -9.69
C PRO A 131 -8.68 11.11 -10.31
N GLU A 132 -7.55 11.81 -10.46
CA GLU A 132 -6.31 11.31 -11.02
C GLU A 132 -5.45 10.51 -10.02
N TYR A 133 -5.76 10.51 -8.73
CA TYR A 133 -4.91 9.90 -7.70
C TYR A 133 -4.60 8.43 -8.00
N ASP A 134 -5.63 7.63 -8.27
CA ASP A 134 -5.47 6.20 -8.54
C ASP A 134 -4.60 5.95 -9.79
N TRP A 135 -4.74 6.80 -10.82
CA TRP A 135 -3.93 6.71 -12.04
C TRP A 135 -2.49 7.16 -11.84
N ARG A 136 -2.26 8.20 -11.02
CA ARG A 136 -0.91 8.63 -10.64
C ARG A 136 -0.19 7.53 -9.86
N VAL A 137 -0.88 6.90 -8.90
CA VAL A 137 -0.32 5.76 -8.14
C VAL A 137 -0.01 4.59 -9.07
N LEU A 138 -0.90 4.25 -10.01
CA LEU A 138 -0.60 3.20 -10.99
C LEU A 138 0.62 3.57 -11.84
N GLY A 139 0.65 4.80 -12.38
CA GLY A 139 1.75 5.33 -13.19
C GLY A 139 3.10 5.24 -12.48
N HIS A 140 3.14 5.58 -11.19
CA HIS A 140 4.33 5.56 -10.35
C HIS A 140 5.07 4.19 -10.35
N TYR A 141 4.30 3.10 -10.40
CA TYR A 141 4.84 1.73 -10.41
C TYR A 141 4.91 1.08 -11.80
N THR A 142 4.53 1.80 -12.87
CA THR A 142 4.58 1.25 -14.23
C THR A 142 6.00 0.92 -14.67
N ALA A 143 6.13 -0.13 -15.50
CA ALA A 143 7.40 -0.58 -16.08
C ALA A 143 8.51 -0.85 -15.04
N GLY A 144 8.16 -1.37 -13.85
CA GLY A 144 9.14 -1.64 -12.80
C GLY A 144 9.80 -0.36 -12.26
N CYS A 145 9.01 0.72 -12.18
CA CYS A 145 9.42 2.04 -11.71
C CYS A 145 10.47 2.77 -12.60
N ALA A 146 10.86 2.17 -13.74
CA ALA A 146 11.79 2.79 -14.71
C ALA A 146 11.23 4.07 -15.36
N ASN A 147 9.90 4.17 -15.50
CA ASN A 147 9.25 5.37 -16.01
C ASN A 147 9.47 6.56 -15.07
N GLU A 148 9.25 6.36 -13.76
CA GLU A 148 9.42 7.40 -12.74
C GLU A 148 10.88 7.89 -12.68
N LEU A 149 11.84 6.98 -12.70
CA LEU A 149 13.26 7.34 -12.69
C LEU A 149 13.66 8.20 -13.91
N ASN A 150 13.13 7.87 -15.08
CA ASN A 150 13.33 8.68 -16.29
C ASN A 150 12.66 10.05 -16.19
N MET A 151 11.46 10.13 -15.62
CA MET A 151 10.76 11.40 -15.39
C MET A 151 11.53 12.27 -14.40
N ILE A 152 12.06 11.70 -13.31
CA ILE A 152 12.91 12.44 -12.35
C ILE A 152 14.21 12.91 -13.03
N ARG A 153 14.82 12.12 -13.91
CA ARG A 153 16.02 12.53 -14.65
C ARG A 153 15.77 13.79 -15.51
N ILE A 154 14.59 13.91 -16.11
CA ILE A 154 14.25 15.01 -17.02
C ILE A 154 13.68 16.21 -16.25
N GLY A 155 12.80 15.95 -15.28
CA GLY A 155 12.02 16.97 -14.56
C GLY A 155 12.58 17.35 -13.19
N GLY A 156 13.58 16.64 -12.67
CA GLY A 156 14.29 16.98 -11.44
C GLY A 156 13.41 17.02 -10.19
N ALA A 157 13.61 18.06 -9.36
CA ALA A 157 12.95 18.20 -8.07
C ALA A 157 11.41 18.21 -8.14
N PRO A 158 10.74 18.94 -9.06
CA PRO A 158 9.29 18.91 -9.20
C PRO A 158 8.70 17.50 -9.30
N VAL A 159 9.29 16.63 -10.13
CA VAL A 159 8.78 15.26 -10.33
C VAL A 159 8.95 14.42 -9.07
N LEU A 160 10.10 14.52 -8.38
CA LEU A 160 10.29 13.82 -7.12
C LEU A 160 9.30 14.29 -6.05
N ARG A 161 9.01 15.59 -5.98
CA ARG A 161 8.00 16.14 -5.06
C ARG A 161 6.62 15.57 -5.39
N GLU A 162 6.20 15.58 -6.65
CA GLU A 162 4.93 15.03 -7.10
C GLU A 162 4.78 13.53 -6.75
N ALA A 163 5.88 12.78 -6.83
CA ALA A 163 5.90 11.37 -6.42
C ALA A 163 5.71 11.21 -4.91
N LEU A 164 6.37 12.05 -4.10
CA LEU A 164 6.26 12.03 -2.63
C LEU A 164 4.88 12.50 -2.14
N GLU A 165 4.26 13.45 -2.83
CA GLU A 165 2.89 13.92 -2.54
C GLU A 165 1.85 12.79 -2.59
N LEU A 166 2.08 11.72 -3.36
CA LEU A 166 1.18 10.56 -3.40
C LEU A 166 1.06 9.85 -2.04
N TYR A 167 2.05 10.03 -1.18
CA TYR A 167 2.13 9.46 0.16
C TYR A 167 1.68 10.43 1.25
N ASP A 168 1.42 11.70 0.92
CA ASP A 168 0.87 12.66 1.87
C ASP A 168 -0.65 12.53 1.93
N TRP A 169 -1.13 11.80 2.93
CA TRP A 169 -2.57 11.63 3.20
C TRP A 169 -3.05 12.50 4.37
N SER A 170 -2.13 13.24 4.98
CA SER A 170 -2.41 14.05 6.17
C SER A 170 -2.78 15.47 5.75
N PRO A 171 -3.69 16.15 6.45
CA PRO A 171 -3.90 17.59 6.27
C PRO A 171 -2.81 18.44 6.94
N ASP A 172 -1.67 17.83 7.33
CA ASP A 172 -0.59 18.49 8.06
C ASP A 172 0.37 19.20 7.10
N GLU A 173 0.38 20.54 7.16
CA GLU A 173 1.26 21.37 6.34
C GLU A 173 2.75 21.12 6.60
N SER A 174 3.12 20.50 7.74
CA SER A 174 4.50 20.15 8.05
C SER A 174 5.09 19.17 7.02
N ILE A 175 4.29 18.22 6.53
CA ILE A 175 4.74 17.22 5.54
C ILE A 175 4.98 17.91 4.21
N LYS A 176 4.02 18.72 3.76
CA LYS A 176 4.17 19.52 2.53
C LYS A 176 5.40 20.42 2.59
N ARG A 177 5.63 21.10 3.72
CA ARG A 177 6.84 21.93 3.93
C ARG A 177 8.13 21.12 3.77
N ARG A 178 8.20 19.88 4.30
CA ARG A 178 9.36 18.99 4.14
C ARG A 178 9.54 18.51 2.69
N ILE A 179 8.47 18.21 1.97
CA ILE A 179 8.53 17.86 0.53
C ILE A 179 9.04 19.07 -0.27
N ASP A 180 8.52 20.26 0.05
CA ASP A 180 8.92 21.50 -0.61
C ASP A 180 10.36 21.93 -0.33
N ALA A 181 10.98 21.35 0.71
CA ALA A 181 12.38 21.53 1.03
C ALA A 181 13.33 20.94 -0.04
N ILE A 182 12.86 20.05 -0.92
CA ILE A 182 13.70 19.44 -1.96
C ILE A 182 13.99 20.46 -3.07
N GLN A 183 15.09 21.19 -2.96
CA GLN A 183 15.41 22.31 -3.84
C GLN A 183 15.93 21.89 -5.22
N ASP A 184 16.73 20.82 -5.28
CA ASP A 184 17.31 20.34 -6.53
C ASP A 184 17.45 18.81 -6.51
N VAL A 185 17.29 18.18 -7.68
CA VAL A 185 17.47 16.74 -7.87
C VAL A 185 18.16 16.48 -9.20
N ARG A 186 19.27 15.75 -9.17
CA ARG A 186 20.03 15.37 -10.37
C ARG A 186 20.42 13.90 -10.32
N LEU A 187 20.38 13.25 -11.47
CA LEU A 187 20.81 11.86 -11.61
C LEU A 187 22.14 11.80 -12.36
N ALA A 188 23.09 11.05 -11.83
CA ALA A 188 24.36 10.77 -12.46
C ALA A 188 24.58 9.26 -12.56
N GLU A 189 24.93 8.79 -13.76
CA GLU A 189 25.30 7.39 -13.97
C GLU A 189 26.76 7.20 -13.55
N HIS A 190 27.02 6.20 -12.70
CA HIS A 190 28.33 5.85 -12.23
C HIS A 190 28.61 4.39 -12.56
N GLN A 191 29.76 4.14 -13.18
CA GLN A 191 30.21 2.78 -13.50
C GLN A 191 31.45 2.51 -12.67
N SER A 192 31.36 1.52 -11.78
CA SER A 192 32.50 1.10 -10.97
C SER A 192 32.93 -0.32 -11.37
N MET A 193 34.24 -0.51 -11.45
CA MET A 193 34.85 -1.81 -11.74
C MET A 193 35.78 -2.16 -10.59
N ASP A 194 35.21 -2.67 -9.50
CA ASP A 194 35.97 -3.22 -8.38
C ASP A 194 36.03 -4.74 -8.48
N LYS A 195 37.21 -5.26 -8.89
CA LYS A 195 37.62 -6.68 -8.94
C LYS A 195 36.44 -7.67 -9.11
N GLY A 196 35.65 -7.50 -10.15
CA GLY A 196 34.40 -8.24 -10.35
C GLY A 196 33.63 -7.78 -11.60
N PRO A 197 32.38 -8.25 -11.79
CA PRO A 197 31.54 -7.80 -12.89
C PRO A 197 31.27 -6.30 -12.79
N MET A 198 31.13 -5.65 -13.95
CA MET A 198 30.82 -4.23 -14.06
C MET A 198 29.52 -3.92 -13.31
N ARG A 199 29.57 -2.97 -12.38
CA ARG A 199 28.40 -2.51 -11.63
C ARG A 199 27.97 -1.15 -12.15
N PHE A 200 26.70 -1.07 -12.54
CA PHE A 200 26.05 0.18 -12.90
C PHE A 200 25.34 0.72 -11.66
N GLU A 201 25.70 1.93 -11.26
CA GLU A 201 25.04 2.66 -10.18
C GLU A 201 24.44 3.94 -10.75
N ILE A 202 23.26 4.34 -10.27
CA ILE A 202 22.75 5.69 -10.52
C ILE A 202 22.74 6.43 -9.18
N TRP A 203 23.45 7.55 -9.17
CA TRP A 203 23.55 8.46 -8.04
C TRP A 203 22.46 9.51 -8.17
N ILE A 204 21.61 9.61 -7.16
CA ILE A 204 20.56 10.61 -7.06
C ILE A 204 21.08 11.67 -6.10
N HIS A 205 21.45 12.82 -6.64
CA HIS A 205 21.89 13.99 -5.89
C HIS A 205 20.66 14.80 -5.51
N VAL A 206 20.44 15.00 -4.22
CA VAL A 206 19.29 15.75 -3.69
C VAL A 206 19.81 16.85 -2.79
N ARG A 207 19.41 18.09 -3.09
CA ARG A 207 19.71 19.26 -2.25
C ARG A 207 18.49 19.65 -1.44
N LEU A 208 18.63 19.71 -0.12
CA LEU A 208 17.55 20.05 0.80
C LEU A 208 17.76 21.41 1.45
N ASP A 209 16.64 22.10 1.68
CA ASP A 209 16.57 23.27 2.55
C ASP A 209 16.47 22.85 4.02
N ALA A 210 17.51 23.07 4.81
CA ALA A 210 17.52 22.73 6.24
C ALA A 210 16.46 23.50 7.04
N THR A 211 16.06 24.70 6.60
CA THR A 211 15.13 25.58 7.33
C THR A 211 13.69 25.07 7.35
N ALA A 212 13.37 24.15 6.43
CA ALA A 212 12.05 23.53 6.30
C ALA A 212 11.82 22.35 7.27
N PHE A 213 12.86 21.93 8.01
CA PHE A 213 12.80 20.83 8.97
C PHE A 213 12.79 21.34 10.42
N ASP A 214 12.30 20.52 11.35
CA ASP A 214 12.22 20.91 12.78
C ASP A 214 13.57 20.82 13.51
N GLY A 215 14.60 20.32 12.82
CA GLY A 215 15.97 20.25 13.31
C GLY A 215 16.84 19.31 12.46
N PRO A 216 18.15 19.21 12.78
CA PRO A 216 19.09 18.39 12.00
C PRO A 216 18.73 16.90 12.04
N GLY A 217 18.13 16.41 13.13
CA GLY A 217 17.68 15.03 13.25
C GLY A 217 16.48 14.70 12.35
N ASP A 218 15.58 15.66 12.12
CA ASP A 218 14.43 15.49 11.22
C ASP A 218 14.90 15.42 9.76
N ALA A 219 15.82 16.31 9.37
CA ALA A 219 16.43 16.29 8.04
C ALA A 219 17.24 15.00 7.78
N ALA A 220 18.00 14.53 8.79
CA ALA A 220 18.74 13.27 8.69
C ALA A 220 17.80 12.05 8.54
N LEU A 221 16.74 11.97 9.36
CA LEU A 221 15.74 10.92 9.25
C LEU A 221 15.02 10.94 7.90
N PHE A 222 14.70 12.14 7.40
CA PHE A 222 14.13 12.29 6.07
C PHE A 222 15.08 11.74 5.00
N GLY A 223 16.38 12.02 5.10
CA GLY A 223 17.42 11.45 4.23
C GLY A 223 17.51 9.93 4.29
N ASP A 224 17.48 9.33 5.49
CA ASP A 224 17.46 7.87 5.68
C ASP A 224 16.26 7.21 5.01
N VAL A 225 15.07 7.81 5.18
CA VAL A 225 13.83 7.33 4.56
C VAL A 225 13.88 7.52 3.05
N LEU A 226 14.38 8.66 2.59
CA LEU A 226 14.52 8.97 1.17
C LEU A 226 15.48 8.00 0.48
N SER A 227 16.59 7.63 1.12
CA SER A 227 17.55 6.64 0.61
C SER A 227 16.86 5.29 0.34
N ARG A 228 16.04 4.83 1.28
CA ARG A 228 15.25 3.60 1.11
C ARG A 228 14.13 3.75 0.09
N PHE A 229 13.51 4.92 0.02
CA PHE A 229 12.45 5.21 -0.95
C PHE A 229 13.00 5.14 -2.37
N VAL A 230 14.07 5.89 -2.66
CA VAL A 230 14.68 5.89 -3.99
C VAL A 230 15.30 4.54 -4.31
N GLY A 231 15.80 3.79 -3.33
CA GLY A 231 16.26 2.42 -3.52
C GLY A 231 15.22 1.48 -4.17
N ARG A 232 13.92 1.79 -4.09
CA ARG A 232 12.86 1.01 -4.76
C ARG A 232 12.88 1.11 -6.29
N TYR A 233 13.58 2.09 -6.85
CA TYR A 233 13.78 2.19 -8.31
C TYR A 233 14.98 1.36 -8.79
N ALA A 234 15.75 0.74 -7.89
CA ALA A 234 16.83 -0.17 -8.27
C ALA A 234 16.27 -1.34 -9.08
N SER A 235 17.05 -1.83 -10.04
CA SER A 235 16.66 -2.96 -10.87
C SER A 235 17.82 -3.93 -11.03
N PHE A 236 17.57 -5.08 -11.66
CA PHE A 236 18.64 -6.02 -11.99
C PHE A 236 19.78 -5.37 -12.81
N GLN A 237 19.51 -4.30 -13.57
CA GLN A 237 20.53 -3.63 -14.35
C GLN A 237 21.37 -2.64 -13.55
N HIS A 238 20.85 -2.06 -12.47
CA HIS A 238 21.52 -0.96 -11.78
C HIS A 238 21.11 -0.84 -10.30
N ALA A 239 22.10 -0.51 -9.47
CA ALA A 239 21.89 -0.12 -8.08
C ALA A 239 21.67 1.38 -7.97
N LEU A 240 21.04 1.83 -6.87
CA LEU A 240 20.84 3.25 -6.61
C LEU A 240 21.58 3.72 -5.38
N ARG A 241 22.06 4.96 -5.42
CA ARG A 241 22.71 5.59 -4.28
C ARG A 241 22.21 7.01 -4.10
N LEU A 242 21.88 7.39 -2.87
CA LEU A 242 21.50 8.75 -2.53
C LEU A 242 22.74 9.54 -2.12
N MET A 243 22.92 10.73 -2.69
CA MET A 243 23.81 11.78 -2.20
C MET A 243 22.92 12.93 -1.73
N LEU A 244 22.97 13.24 -0.44
CA LEU A 244 22.18 14.29 0.15
C LEU A 244 23.05 15.49 0.52
N GLU A 245 22.68 16.67 0.05
CA GLU A 245 23.34 17.93 0.35
C GLU A 245 22.45 18.79 1.26
N ILE A 246 22.95 19.12 2.44
CA ILE A 246 22.28 19.99 3.43
C ILE A 246 23.32 21.00 3.93
N ASP A 247 23.06 22.29 3.82
CA ASP A 247 23.97 23.37 4.26
C ASP A 247 25.43 23.16 3.78
N ASP A 248 25.60 22.89 2.48
CA ASP A 248 26.88 22.58 1.82
C ASP A 248 27.62 21.33 2.35
N LYS A 249 26.96 20.50 3.16
CA LYS A 249 27.49 19.21 3.62
C LYS A 249 26.87 18.08 2.83
N GLU A 250 27.72 17.35 2.12
CA GLU A 250 27.34 16.14 1.39
C GLU A 250 27.38 14.91 2.29
N THR A 251 26.31 14.13 2.24
CA THR A 251 26.19 12.82 2.90
C THR A 251 25.91 11.78 1.85
N LEU A 252 26.84 10.84 1.67
CA LEU A 252 26.69 9.71 0.77
C LEU A 252 26.10 8.51 1.52
N TYR A 253 24.96 8.01 1.06
CA TYR A 253 24.31 6.85 1.64
C TYR A 253 24.87 5.55 1.03
N PRO A 254 24.72 4.39 1.72
CA PRO A 254 25.05 3.10 1.14
C PRO A 254 24.28 2.83 -0.17
N PRO A 255 24.87 2.07 -1.12
CA PRO A 255 24.14 1.64 -2.30
C PRO A 255 22.97 0.72 -1.94
N MET A 256 21.85 0.91 -2.63
CA MET A 256 20.66 0.08 -2.58
C MET A 256 20.64 -0.82 -3.82
N GLU A 257 20.90 -2.10 -3.59
CA GLU A 257 20.86 -3.14 -4.61
C GLU A 257 19.43 -3.62 -4.85
N PHE A 258 19.19 -4.22 -6.02
CA PHE A 258 17.89 -4.83 -6.31
C PHE A 258 17.72 -6.15 -5.57
N GLU A 259 16.82 -6.18 -4.58
CA GLU A 259 16.51 -7.39 -3.80
C GLU A 259 15.38 -8.24 -4.41
N GLY A 260 14.84 -7.83 -5.56
CA GLY A 260 13.68 -8.46 -6.20
C GLY A 260 12.50 -7.50 -6.35
N ALA A 261 11.57 -7.83 -7.25
CA ALA A 261 10.33 -7.07 -7.36
C ALA A 261 9.55 -7.26 -6.04
N PRO A 262 8.99 -6.18 -5.44
CA PRO A 262 8.22 -6.29 -4.19
C PRO A 262 6.87 -7.01 -4.36
N PHE A 263 6.63 -7.72 -5.46
CA PHE A 263 5.40 -8.46 -5.78
C PHE A 263 5.65 -9.61 -6.75
#